data_AF-A0A951CI58-F1
#
_entry.id   AF-A0A951CI58-F1
#
_cell.length_a   1.000
_cell.length_b   1.000
_cell.length_c   1.000
_cell.angle_alpha   90.00
_cell.angle_beta   90.00
_cell.angle_gamma   90.00
#
_symmetry.space_group_name_H-M   'P 1'
#
loop_
_entity.id
_entity.type
_entity.pdbx_description
1 polymer ?
#
loop_
_entity_poly.entity_id
_entity_poly.type
_entity_poly.pdbx_seq_one_letter_code
_entity_poly.pdbx_strand_id
1 'polypeptide(L)'
;VAMISMLYGFVIPGVNNPFDHNPGTNWIDFPLWLGVPLTLLWYVGMMNAINFLDGLDGLLTGVAAISSLFLFVISVVHGNPVVALVVVALAGSALGFLPYNFNPARIILGDAGSLFIGYVFATVSIIGASKTAIAISVVVPLLVLALPVLDTAVAIVRRARSGKRITEADRGHFHHQLIFRFGLNVRQAVLLLYAVCFVLGAVALAFSGEFTHVFRHAT
;
A
#
# COMPACT_ATOMS: atom_id res chain seq x y z
N VAL A 1 -15.91 -10.61 2.00
CA VAL A 1 -14.50 -11.04 1.80
C VAL A 1 -13.74 -11.07 3.12
N ALA A 2 -13.56 -9.94 3.84
CA ALA A 2 -12.84 -9.90 5.12
C ALA A 2 -13.27 -10.99 6.14
N MET A 3 -14.57 -11.14 6.39
CA MET A 3 -15.08 -12.20 7.29
C MET A 3 -14.76 -13.61 6.80
N ILE A 4 -14.76 -13.84 5.48
CA ILE A 4 -14.41 -15.16 4.91
C ILE A 4 -12.96 -15.47 5.25
N SER A 5 -12.05 -14.52 5.05
CA SER A 5 -10.62 -14.68 5.38
C SER A 5 -10.41 -14.95 6.86
N MET A 6 -11.16 -14.27 7.73
CA MET A 6 -11.11 -14.50 9.18
C MET A 6 -11.59 -15.91 9.56
N LEU A 7 -12.60 -16.46 8.87
CA LEU A 7 -13.04 -17.85 9.05
C LEU A 7 -11.96 -18.87 8.67
N TYR A 8 -11.10 -18.54 7.70
CA TYR A 8 -9.93 -19.33 7.33
C TYR A 8 -8.71 -19.10 8.25
N GLY A 9 -8.87 -18.33 9.34
CA GLY A 9 -7.83 -18.14 10.36
C GLY A 9 -6.95 -16.90 10.14
N PHE A 10 -7.24 -16.04 9.15
CA PHE A 10 -6.53 -14.77 8.99
C PHE A 10 -7.06 -13.73 9.99
N VAL A 11 -6.69 -13.88 11.26
CA VAL A 11 -6.99 -12.97 12.36
C VAL A 11 -5.69 -12.48 12.96
N ILE A 12 -5.61 -11.19 13.29
CA ILE A 12 -4.46 -10.59 13.99
C ILE A 12 -4.33 -11.29 15.35
N PRO A 13 -3.28 -12.11 15.55
CA PRO A 13 -3.17 -12.94 16.75
C PRO A 13 -2.61 -12.16 17.95
N GLY A 14 -1.92 -11.05 17.69
CA GLY A 14 -1.18 -10.30 18.68
C GLY A 14 -0.22 -9.32 18.03
N VAL A 15 0.66 -8.72 18.82
CA VAL A 15 1.70 -7.77 18.37
C VAL A 15 3.00 -7.98 19.13
N ASN A 16 4.12 -7.65 18.49
CA ASN A 16 5.41 -7.54 19.18
C ASN A 16 5.47 -6.24 20.01
N ASN A 17 5.87 -6.37 21.27
CA ASN A 17 6.18 -5.30 22.19
C ASN A 17 7.59 -4.76 21.89
N PRO A 18 7.72 -3.52 21.39
CA PRO A 18 9.03 -2.94 21.05
C PRO A 18 9.86 -2.57 22.29
N PHE A 19 9.28 -2.58 23.50
CA PHE A 19 9.97 -2.24 24.74
C PHE A 19 10.57 -3.47 25.45
N ASP A 20 10.09 -4.67 25.14
CA ASP A 20 10.68 -5.92 25.62
C ASP A 20 11.73 -6.43 24.63
N HIS A 21 12.98 -6.46 25.07
CA HIS A 21 14.12 -6.84 24.25
C HIS A 21 14.47 -8.32 24.37
N ASN A 22 13.74 -9.08 25.19
CA ASN A 22 13.95 -10.51 25.36
C ASN A 22 13.34 -11.29 24.19
N PRO A 23 14.15 -12.00 23.39
CA PRO A 23 13.64 -12.81 22.29
C PRO A 23 12.71 -13.91 22.83
N GLY A 24 11.44 -13.90 22.40
CA GLY A 24 10.46 -14.94 22.74
C GLY A 24 9.46 -14.57 23.85
N THR A 25 9.66 -13.48 24.59
CA THR A 25 8.64 -12.94 25.53
C THR A 25 8.03 -11.62 25.07
N ASN A 26 8.58 -11.04 24.02
CA ASN A 26 8.14 -9.77 23.47
C ASN A 26 6.82 -9.87 22.68
N TRP A 27 6.17 -11.03 22.60
CA TRP A 27 4.89 -11.19 21.91
C TRP A 27 3.71 -11.00 22.87
N ILE A 28 2.75 -10.14 22.50
CA ILE A 28 1.51 -9.92 23.25
C ILE A 28 0.35 -10.49 22.43
N ASP A 29 -0.24 -11.58 22.92
CA ASP A 29 -1.43 -12.19 22.31
C ASP A 29 -2.68 -11.33 22.54
N PHE A 30 -3.52 -11.25 21.50
CA PHE A 30 -4.83 -10.64 21.59
C PHE A 30 -5.90 -11.69 21.84
N PRO A 31 -6.79 -11.48 22.84
CA PRO A 31 -7.94 -12.35 22.99
C PRO A 31 -8.87 -12.17 21.79
N LEU A 32 -9.63 -13.22 21.44
CA LEU A 32 -10.50 -13.22 20.25
C LEU A 32 -11.47 -12.03 20.18
N TRP A 33 -12.02 -11.61 21.31
CA TRP A 33 -12.94 -10.46 21.38
C TRP A 33 -12.27 -9.14 20.98
N LEU A 34 -10.94 -9.05 21.02
CA LEU A 34 -10.17 -7.90 20.54
C LEU A 34 -9.62 -8.15 19.13
N GLY A 35 -9.03 -9.32 18.90
CA GLY A 35 -8.41 -9.67 17.62
C GLY A 35 -9.40 -9.68 16.46
N VAL A 36 -10.63 -10.17 16.66
CA VAL A 36 -11.66 -10.24 15.61
C VAL A 36 -12.13 -8.84 15.18
N PRO A 37 -12.61 -7.94 16.06
CA PRO A 37 -12.98 -6.58 15.65
C PRO A 37 -11.81 -5.79 15.06
N LEU A 38 -10.62 -5.94 15.62
CA LEU A 38 -9.43 -5.24 15.12
C LEU A 38 -9.08 -5.70 13.70
N THR A 39 -9.14 -7.00 13.43
CA THR A 39 -8.90 -7.56 12.10
C THR A 39 -9.95 -7.07 11.10
N LEU A 40 -11.23 -7.04 11.50
CA LEU A 40 -12.29 -6.54 10.64
C LEU A 40 -12.08 -5.06 10.29
N LEU A 41 -11.77 -4.24 11.28
CA LEU A 41 -11.42 -2.84 11.10
C LEU A 41 -10.20 -2.68 10.18
N TRP A 42 -9.20 -3.54 10.34
CA TRP A 42 -7.99 -3.53 9.52
C TRP A 42 -8.28 -3.80 8.04
N TYR A 43 -9.03 -4.86 7.73
CA TYR A 43 -9.45 -5.15 6.36
C TYR A 43 -10.26 -4.01 5.76
N VAL A 44 -11.31 -3.56 6.45
CA VAL A 44 -12.18 -2.48 5.96
C VAL A 44 -11.38 -1.18 5.80
N GLY A 45 -10.54 -0.87 6.76
CA GLY A 45 -9.66 0.30 6.75
C GLY A 45 -8.71 0.29 5.56
N MET A 46 -7.97 -0.82 5.35
CA MET A 46 -7.02 -0.89 4.23
C MET A 46 -7.70 -0.91 2.87
N MET A 47 -8.82 -1.62 2.72
CA MET A 47 -9.58 -1.62 1.47
C MET A 47 -10.05 -0.22 1.09
N ASN A 48 -10.64 0.52 2.03
CA ASN A 48 -11.09 1.89 1.78
C ASN A 48 -9.93 2.86 1.60
N ALA A 49 -8.87 2.76 2.40
CA ALA A 49 -7.69 3.60 2.26
C ALA A 49 -7.07 3.46 0.86
N ILE A 50 -6.97 2.23 0.35
CA ILE A 50 -6.43 1.97 -0.98
C ILE A 50 -7.41 2.39 -2.07
N ASN A 51 -8.71 2.20 -1.89
CA ASN A 51 -9.71 2.75 -2.81
C ASN A 51 -9.61 4.29 -2.92
N PHE A 52 -9.34 5.00 -1.82
CA PHE A 52 -9.08 6.44 -1.86
C PHE A 52 -7.78 6.82 -2.59
N LEU A 53 -6.81 5.91 -2.72
CA LEU A 53 -5.60 6.14 -3.52
C LEU A 53 -5.90 6.11 -5.04
N ASP A 54 -6.99 5.47 -5.47
CA ASP A 54 -7.39 5.33 -6.88
C ASP A 54 -8.01 6.62 -7.45
N GLY A 55 -7.41 7.78 -7.16
CA GLY A 55 -7.89 9.09 -7.58
C GLY A 55 -7.15 9.68 -8.79
N LEU A 56 -6.04 9.07 -9.23
CA LEU A 56 -5.20 9.54 -10.33
C LEU A 56 -4.79 8.37 -11.23
N ASP A 57 -4.86 8.60 -12.55
CA ASP A 57 -4.43 7.64 -13.58
C ASP A 57 -3.03 7.07 -13.31
N GLY A 58 -2.97 5.76 -13.13
CA GLY A 58 -1.73 5.01 -12.90
C GLY A 58 -1.24 5.03 -11.46
N LEU A 59 -1.74 5.91 -10.58
CA LEU A 59 -1.20 6.07 -9.24
C LEU A 59 -1.31 4.76 -8.44
N LEU A 60 -2.52 4.29 -8.19
CA LEU A 60 -2.72 3.11 -7.35
C LEU A 60 -2.03 1.89 -7.95
N THR A 61 -2.21 1.63 -9.24
CA THR A 61 -1.62 0.48 -9.93
C THR A 61 -0.09 0.47 -9.80
N GLY A 62 0.59 1.60 -9.98
CA GLY A 62 2.05 1.66 -9.87
C GLY A 62 2.55 1.56 -8.43
N VAL A 63 1.85 2.19 -7.48
CA VAL A 63 2.15 2.03 -6.04
C VAL A 63 2.00 0.57 -5.62
N ALA A 64 0.94 -0.10 -6.09
CA ALA A 64 0.70 -1.51 -5.82
C ALA A 64 1.81 -2.40 -6.42
N ALA A 65 2.25 -2.12 -7.65
CA ALA A 65 3.36 -2.83 -8.28
C ALA A 65 4.66 -2.70 -7.47
N ILE A 66 5.06 -1.46 -7.14
CA ILE A 66 6.30 -1.19 -6.40
C ILE A 66 6.25 -1.85 -5.02
N SER A 67 5.17 -1.64 -4.26
CA SER A 67 5.01 -2.21 -2.93
C SER A 67 5.05 -3.74 -2.96
N SER A 68 4.37 -4.34 -3.94
CA SER A 68 4.34 -5.80 -4.11
C SER A 68 5.72 -6.38 -4.45
N LEU A 69 6.54 -5.69 -5.23
CA LEU A 69 7.91 -6.11 -5.54
C LEU A 69 8.82 -6.09 -4.30
N PHE A 70 8.76 -5.04 -3.48
CA PHE A 70 9.51 -5.02 -2.22
C PHE A 70 9.03 -6.11 -1.26
N LEU A 71 7.71 -6.30 -1.15
CA LEU A 71 7.16 -7.38 -0.34
C LEU A 71 7.57 -8.76 -0.85
N PHE A 72 7.70 -8.95 -2.17
CA PHE A 72 8.23 -10.19 -2.73
C PHE A 72 9.63 -10.47 -2.21
N VAL A 73 10.55 -9.50 -2.37
CA VAL A 73 11.95 -9.66 -1.92
C VAL A 73 12.00 -9.93 -0.42
N ILE A 74 11.28 -9.16 0.39
CA ILE A 74 11.25 -9.30 1.84
C ILE A 74 10.69 -10.66 2.24
N SER A 75 9.63 -11.13 1.58
CA SER A 75 9.02 -12.43 1.85
C SER A 75 9.93 -13.59 1.46
N VAL A 76 10.68 -13.47 0.37
CA VAL A 76 11.69 -14.47 -0.03
C VAL A 76 12.81 -14.52 1.01
N VAL A 77 13.35 -13.37 1.42
CA VAL A 77 14.40 -13.29 2.45
C VAL A 77 13.92 -13.91 3.78
N HIS A 78 12.67 -13.67 4.17
CA HIS A 78 12.12 -14.21 5.41
C HIS A 78 11.52 -15.62 5.27
N GLY A 79 11.72 -16.31 4.14
CA GLY A 79 11.24 -17.67 3.93
C GLY A 79 9.72 -17.83 3.98
N ASN A 80 8.96 -16.84 3.52
CA ASN A 80 7.50 -16.89 3.40
C ASN A 80 7.07 -17.06 1.92
N PRO A 81 7.09 -18.28 1.37
CA PRO A 81 6.81 -18.52 -0.05
C PRO A 81 5.36 -18.22 -0.44
N VAL A 82 4.41 -18.38 0.50
CA VAL A 82 2.99 -18.10 0.25
C VAL A 82 2.79 -16.60 0.00
N VAL A 83 3.32 -15.75 0.88
CA VAL A 83 3.24 -14.29 0.67
C VAL A 83 4.00 -13.90 -0.59
N ALA A 84 5.21 -14.43 -0.79
CA ALA A 84 6.03 -14.13 -1.96
C ALA A 84 5.28 -14.41 -3.28
N LEU A 85 4.62 -15.57 -3.39
CA LEU A 85 3.86 -15.95 -4.57
C LEU A 85 2.66 -15.01 -4.82
N VAL A 86 1.93 -14.65 -3.77
CA VAL A 86 0.76 -13.77 -3.87
C VAL A 86 1.17 -12.37 -4.32
N VAL A 87 2.20 -11.79 -3.69
CA VAL A 87 2.62 -10.42 -4.01
C VAL A 87 3.36 -10.35 -5.35
N VAL A 88 4.12 -11.37 -5.78
CA VAL A 88 4.72 -11.35 -7.12
C VAL A 88 3.66 -11.47 -8.22
N ALA A 89 2.60 -12.25 -7.99
CA ALA A 89 1.46 -12.32 -8.91
C ALA A 89 0.72 -10.96 -8.98
N LEU A 90 0.55 -10.29 -7.84
CA LEU A 90 -0.03 -8.94 -7.79
C LEU A 90 0.87 -7.90 -8.48
N ALA A 91 2.18 -7.98 -8.30
CA ALA A 91 3.13 -7.13 -9.01
C ALA A 91 3.04 -7.34 -10.52
N GLY A 92 3.02 -8.60 -10.98
CA GLY A 92 2.89 -8.93 -12.40
C GLY A 92 1.59 -8.44 -13.02
N SER A 93 0.46 -8.61 -12.34
CA SER A 93 -0.83 -8.12 -12.83
C SER A 93 -0.90 -6.59 -12.84
N ALA A 94 -0.40 -5.92 -11.81
CA ALA A 94 -0.33 -4.47 -11.75
C ALA A 94 0.59 -3.90 -12.84
N LEU A 95 1.78 -4.47 -13.04
CA LEU A 95 2.71 -4.08 -14.11
C LEU A 95 2.14 -4.35 -15.51
N GLY A 96 1.43 -5.46 -15.70
CA GLY A 96 0.75 -5.76 -16.96
C GLY A 96 -0.41 -4.82 -17.26
N PHE A 97 -1.11 -4.35 -16.22
CA PHE A 97 -2.21 -3.39 -16.34
C PHE A 97 -1.74 -1.94 -16.48
N LEU A 98 -0.58 -1.59 -15.90
CA LEU A 98 -0.09 -0.22 -15.80
C LEU A 98 -0.02 0.52 -17.14
N PRO A 99 0.45 -0.06 -18.26
CA PRO A 99 0.46 0.63 -19.57
C PRO A 99 -0.91 1.10 -20.05
N TYR A 100 -1.98 0.41 -19.64
CA TYR A 100 -3.36 0.77 -19.96
C TYR A 100 -3.98 1.77 -18.98
N ASN A 101 -3.47 1.80 -17.75
CA ASN A 101 -3.96 2.65 -16.66
C ASN A 101 -3.13 3.93 -16.48
N PHE A 102 -1.92 4.01 -17.03
CA PHE A 102 -1.03 5.16 -16.88
C PHE A 102 -1.53 6.36 -17.69
N ASN A 103 -1.36 7.55 -17.13
CA ASN A 103 -1.92 8.79 -17.69
C ASN A 103 -1.48 9.07 -19.14
N PRO A 104 -2.40 9.30 -20.09
CA PRO A 104 -3.86 9.27 -19.94
C PRO A 104 -4.40 7.84 -19.94
N ALA A 105 -5.20 7.48 -18.92
CA ALA A 105 -5.69 6.12 -18.77
C ALA A 105 -6.66 5.72 -19.91
N ARG A 106 -6.47 4.51 -20.45
CA ARG A 106 -7.38 3.86 -21.40
C ARG A 106 -8.37 2.93 -20.69
N ILE A 107 -7.93 2.33 -19.59
CA ILE A 107 -8.74 1.44 -18.75
C ILE A 107 -8.61 1.90 -17.30
N ILE A 108 -9.76 2.12 -16.66
CA ILE A 108 -9.86 2.53 -15.26
C ILE A 108 -9.83 1.28 -14.39
N LEU A 109 -9.12 1.34 -13.27
CA LEU A 109 -9.02 0.24 -12.31
C LEU A 109 -10.35 -0.01 -11.59
N GLY A 110 -10.98 1.06 -11.11
CA GLY A 110 -12.31 1.05 -10.50
C GLY A 110 -12.32 0.43 -9.10
N ASP A 111 -13.50 0.46 -8.47
CA ASP A 111 -13.68 -0.06 -7.11
C ASP A 111 -13.32 -1.54 -6.99
N ALA A 112 -13.63 -2.33 -8.01
CA ALA A 112 -13.32 -3.76 -8.01
C ALA A 112 -11.80 -4.02 -7.88
N GLY A 113 -10.99 -3.33 -8.68
CA GLY A 113 -9.53 -3.50 -8.66
C GLY A 113 -8.89 -2.92 -7.41
N SER A 114 -9.29 -1.71 -7.02
CA SER A 114 -8.71 -1.03 -5.86
C SER A 114 -9.05 -1.71 -4.52
N LEU A 115 -10.31 -2.12 -4.32
CA LEU A 115 -10.70 -2.88 -3.13
C LEU A 115 -10.02 -4.26 -3.08
N PHE A 116 -9.82 -4.91 -4.23
CA PHE A 116 -9.09 -6.18 -4.31
C PHE A 116 -7.62 -6.02 -3.90
N ILE A 117 -6.92 -5.01 -4.44
CA ILE A 117 -5.54 -4.69 -4.03
C ILE A 117 -5.49 -4.43 -2.52
N GLY A 118 -6.43 -3.66 -1.98
CA GLY A 118 -6.51 -3.39 -0.55
C GLY A 118 -6.74 -4.61 0.31
N TYR A 119 -7.58 -5.53 -0.16
CA TYR A 119 -7.79 -6.81 0.49
C TYR A 119 -6.52 -7.69 0.49
N VAL A 120 -5.80 -7.75 -0.63
CA VAL A 120 -4.56 -8.55 -0.72
C VAL A 120 -3.49 -8.00 0.23
N PHE A 121 -3.26 -6.68 0.25
CA PHE A 121 -2.30 -6.09 1.18
C PHE A 121 -2.71 -6.26 2.64
N ALA A 122 -4.00 -6.13 2.97
CA ALA A 122 -4.49 -6.43 4.31
C ALA A 122 -4.19 -7.88 4.72
N THR A 123 -4.49 -8.85 3.84
CA THR A 123 -4.24 -10.27 4.11
C THR A 123 -2.75 -10.55 4.29
N VAL A 124 -1.91 -10.05 3.39
CA VAL A 124 -0.45 -10.22 3.45
C VAL A 124 0.13 -9.62 4.72
N SER A 125 -0.35 -8.45 5.16
CA SER A 125 0.08 -7.83 6.42
C SER A 125 -0.26 -8.67 7.66
N ILE A 126 -1.42 -9.36 7.66
CA ILE A 126 -1.83 -10.23 8.76
C ILE A 126 -0.95 -11.49 8.81
N ILE A 127 -0.67 -12.10 7.65
CA ILE A 127 0.26 -13.24 7.57
C ILE A 127 1.66 -12.82 8.05
N GLY A 128 2.06 -11.59 7.74
CA GLY A 128 3.32 -10.99 8.17
C GLY A 128 3.36 -10.50 9.61
N ALA A 129 2.24 -10.46 10.35
CA ALA A 129 2.16 -9.80 11.66
C ALA A 129 3.07 -10.43 12.72
N SER A 130 3.40 -11.72 12.60
CA SER A 130 4.35 -12.42 13.46
C SER A 130 5.82 -12.02 13.21
N LYS A 131 6.12 -11.42 12.06
CA LYS A 131 7.45 -10.95 11.67
C LYS A 131 7.42 -9.42 11.54
N THR A 132 7.90 -8.71 12.56
CA THR A 132 7.93 -7.23 12.63
C THR A 132 8.42 -6.57 11.33
N ALA A 133 9.42 -7.17 10.67
CA ALA A 133 9.92 -6.73 9.37
C ALA A 133 8.84 -6.70 8.27
N ILE A 134 8.00 -7.74 8.14
CA ILE A 134 6.97 -7.84 7.10
C ILE A 134 5.83 -6.86 7.41
N ALA A 135 5.41 -6.77 8.69
CA ALA A 135 4.37 -5.82 9.11
C ALA A 135 4.76 -4.37 8.79
N ILE A 136 5.98 -3.95 9.12
CA ILE A 136 6.50 -2.60 8.82
C ILE A 136 6.57 -2.38 7.30
N SER A 137 6.97 -3.39 6.54
CA SER A 137 7.14 -3.30 5.08
C SER A 137 5.84 -3.15 4.29
N VAL A 138 4.73 -3.68 4.80
CA VAL A 138 3.40 -3.48 4.19
C VAL A 138 2.79 -2.16 4.66
N VAL A 139 2.84 -1.91 5.96
CA VAL A 139 2.05 -0.86 6.61
C VAL A 139 2.66 0.52 6.41
N VAL A 140 3.99 0.65 6.52
CA VAL A 140 4.65 1.96 6.49
C VAL A 140 4.56 2.61 5.11
N PRO A 141 4.90 1.94 3.98
CA PRO A 141 4.74 2.57 2.66
C PRO A 141 3.29 2.93 2.37
N LEU A 142 2.34 2.04 2.65
CA LEU A 142 0.91 2.29 2.37
C LEU A 142 0.31 3.41 3.23
N LEU A 143 0.65 3.50 4.52
CA LEU A 143 0.16 4.58 5.40
C LEU A 143 0.83 5.92 5.12
N VAL A 144 2.14 5.92 4.88
CA VAL A 144 2.89 7.15 4.54
C VAL A 144 2.45 7.69 3.18
N LEU A 145 1.95 6.86 2.27
CA LEU A 145 1.36 7.29 1.00
C LEU A 145 -0.13 7.64 1.12
N ALA A 146 -0.86 6.95 2.01
CA ALA A 146 -2.26 7.28 2.30
C ALA A 146 -2.40 8.71 2.79
N LEU A 147 -1.50 9.22 3.64
CA LEU A 147 -1.58 10.58 4.18
C LEU A 147 -1.47 11.70 3.11
N PRO A 148 -0.44 11.75 2.23
CA PRO A 148 -0.33 12.73 1.14
C PRO A 148 -1.42 12.58 0.09
N VAL A 149 -1.85 11.35 -0.20
CA VAL A 149 -2.87 11.12 -1.24
C VAL A 149 -4.26 11.44 -0.72
N LEU A 150 -4.59 11.14 0.55
CA LEU A 150 -5.81 11.65 1.19
C LEU A 150 -5.81 13.17 1.27
N ASP A 151 -4.69 13.82 1.61
CA ASP A 151 -4.66 15.30 1.68
C ASP A 151 -4.87 15.95 0.32
N THR A 152 -4.25 15.40 -0.74
CA THR A 152 -4.46 15.89 -2.11
C THR A 152 -5.86 15.55 -2.64
N ALA A 153 -6.38 14.34 -2.42
CA ALA A 153 -7.73 13.94 -2.82
C ALA A 153 -8.81 14.74 -2.09
N VAL A 154 -8.69 14.93 -0.77
CA VAL A 154 -9.61 15.76 0.03
C VAL A 154 -9.52 17.22 -0.39
N ALA A 155 -8.35 17.74 -0.75
CA ALA A 155 -8.23 19.08 -1.31
C ALA A 155 -8.93 19.24 -2.67
N ILE A 156 -8.92 18.21 -3.52
CA ILE A 156 -9.63 18.17 -4.80
C ILE A 156 -11.14 18.10 -4.57
N VAL A 157 -11.62 17.18 -3.73
CA VAL A 157 -13.05 17.00 -3.42
C VAL A 157 -13.64 18.22 -2.69
N ARG A 158 -12.90 18.82 -1.75
CA ARG A 158 -13.30 20.05 -1.05
C ARG A 158 -13.49 21.21 -2.02
N ARG A 159 -12.61 21.32 -3.03
CA ARG A 159 -12.73 22.33 -4.10
C ARG A 159 -13.94 22.05 -5.00
N ALA A 160 -14.17 20.80 -5.38
CA ALA A 160 -15.34 20.39 -6.17
C ALA A 160 -16.67 20.68 -5.46
N ARG A 161 -16.74 20.47 -4.14
CA ARG A 161 -17.96 20.69 -3.32
C ARG A 161 -18.20 22.15 -2.92
N SER A 162 -17.19 23.01 -2.99
CA SER A 162 -17.28 24.42 -2.57
C SER A 162 -17.93 25.37 -3.58
N GLY A 163 -18.51 24.85 -4.69
CA GLY A 163 -19.33 25.64 -5.63
C GLY A 163 -18.61 26.77 -6.39
N LYS A 164 -17.29 26.93 -6.20
CA LYS A 164 -16.48 27.85 -6.99
C LYS A 164 -16.31 27.26 -8.39
N ARG A 165 -16.60 28.06 -9.42
CA ARG A 165 -16.74 27.63 -10.82
C ARG A 165 -15.55 26.80 -11.28
N ILE A 166 -15.87 25.59 -11.72
CA ILE A 166 -15.02 24.66 -12.49
C ILE A 166 -14.93 25.10 -13.97
N THR A 167 -15.66 26.16 -14.35
CA THR A 167 -16.08 26.43 -15.74
C THR A 167 -16.11 27.92 -16.09
N GLU A 168 -14.99 28.64 -15.98
CA GLU A 168 -14.67 29.55 -17.09
C GLU A 168 -13.84 28.71 -18.06
N ALA A 169 -14.58 28.08 -18.98
CA ALA A 169 -14.03 27.20 -19.97
C ALA A 169 -13.31 28.03 -21.03
N ASP A 170 -11.99 28.05 -20.97
CA ASP A 170 -11.22 28.15 -22.21
C ASP A 170 -10.03 27.18 -22.19
N ARG A 171 -10.28 26.00 -22.76
CA ARG A 171 -9.34 25.15 -23.53
C ARG A 171 -7.88 25.07 -23.04
N GLY A 172 -7.66 24.79 -21.76
CA GLY A 172 -6.31 24.73 -21.18
C GLY A 172 -6.12 23.77 -20.00
N HIS A 173 -6.61 22.54 -20.14
CA HIS A 173 -6.17 21.31 -19.46
C HIS A 173 -6.06 21.23 -17.91
N PHE A 174 -6.37 20.03 -17.41
CA PHE A 174 -6.01 19.44 -16.10
C PHE A 174 -4.56 19.66 -15.63
N HIS A 175 -3.67 20.19 -16.49
CA HIS A 175 -2.29 20.51 -16.20
C HIS A 175 -2.10 21.71 -15.27
N HIS A 176 -3.01 22.70 -15.25
CA HIS A 176 -2.75 23.96 -14.53
C HIS A 176 -2.96 23.89 -13.00
N GLN A 177 -3.66 22.87 -12.52
CA GLN A 177 -4.11 22.84 -11.12
C GLN A 177 -3.14 22.12 -10.18
N LEU A 178 -2.23 21.32 -10.75
CA LEU A 178 -1.07 20.74 -10.08
C LEU A 178 0.14 21.71 -10.12
N ILE A 179 0.10 22.67 -11.06
CA ILE A 179 1.05 23.78 -11.21
C ILE A 179 0.94 24.84 -10.09
N PHE A 180 -0.24 25.07 -9.50
CA PHE A 180 -0.45 26.27 -8.66
C PHE A 180 -0.06 26.15 -7.16
N ARG A 181 0.46 25.00 -6.71
CA ARG A 181 1.12 24.90 -5.38
C ARG A 181 2.59 24.43 -5.44
N PHE A 182 3.00 23.73 -6.50
CA PHE A 182 4.39 23.26 -6.71
C PHE A 182 4.86 23.20 -8.19
N GLY A 183 4.05 23.55 -9.18
CA GLY A 183 4.48 23.53 -10.59
C GLY A 183 4.42 22.18 -11.32
N LEU A 184 3.94 21.10 -10.69
CA LEU A 184 4.07 19.73 -11.24
C LEU A 184 2.89 19.35 -12.16
N ASN A 185 3.10 18.42 -13.09
CA ASN A 185 2.07 17.77 -13.93
C ASN A 185 1.64 16.42 -13.31
N VAL A 186 0.44 15.88 -13.60
CA VAL A 186 -0.13 14.67 -12.99
C VAL A 186 0.86 13.50 -13.06
N ARG A 187 1.47 13.32 -14.22
CA ARG A 187 2.55 12.32 -14.41
C ARG A 187 3.72 12.54 -13.45
N GLN A 188 4.16 13.79 -13.24
CA GLN A 188 5.26 14.11 -12.34
C GLN A 188 4.89 13.85 -10.87
N ALA A 189 3.65 14.13 -10.45
CA ALA A 189 3.21 13.79 -9.10
C ALA A 189 3.12 12.28 -8.89
N VAL A 190 2.59 11.53 -9.87
CA VAL A 190 2.55 10.06 -9.82
C VAL A 190 3.98 9.48 -9.76
N LEU A 191 4.91 9.99 -10.57
CA LEU A 191 6.32 9.55 -10.56
C LEU A 191 7.03 9.93 -9.26
N LEU A 192 6.76 11.11 -8.69
CA LEU A 192 7.29 11.49 -7.39
C LEU A 192 6.77 10.55 -6.29
N LEU A 193 5.49 10.22 -6.32
CA LEU A 193 4.90 9.28 -5.38
C LEU A 193 5.53 7.89 -5.56
N TYR A 194 5.73 7.41 -6.77
CA TYR A 194 6.47 6.16 -7.02
C TYR A 194 7.88 6.19 -6.43
N ALA A 195 8.61 7.31 -6.58
CA ALA A 195 9.94 7.46 -6.00
C ALA A 195 9.89 7.40 -4.47
N VAL A 196 8.91 8.04 -3.84
CA VAL A 196 8.68 7.94 -2.39
C VAL A 196 8.36 6.49 -1.98
N CYS A 197 7.47 5.79 -2.70
CA CYS A 197 7.19 4.38 -2.46
C CYS A 197 8.46 3.54 -2.53
N PHE A 198 9.28 3.78 -3.54
CA PHE A 198 10.50 3.04 -3.78
C PHE A 198 11.50 3.26 -2.65
N VAL A 199 11.71 4.51 -2.22
CA VAL A 199 12.59 4.84 -1.08
C VAL A 199 12.09 4.18 0.20
N LEU A 200 10.79 4.28 0.51
CA LEU A 200 10.22 3.64 1.70
C LEU A 200 10.32 2.13 1.66
N GLY A 201 10.09 1.51 0.49
CA GLY A 201 10.26 0.08 0.28
C GLY A 201 11.71 -0.35 0.47
N ALA A 202 12.67 0.42 -0.04
CA ALA A 202 14.10 0.17 0.14
C ALA A 202 14.54 0.30 1.60
N VAL A 203 14.04 1.33 2.30
CA VAL A 203 14.24 1.49 3.75
C VAL A 203 13.68 0.29 4.49
N ALA A 204 12.44 -0.12 4.21
CA ALA A 204 11.84 -1.28 4.85
C ALA A 204 12.64 -2.58 4.61
N LEU A 205 13.11 -2.80 3.37
CA LEU A 205 13.99 -3.90 3.04
C LEU A 205 15.31 -3.85 3.83
N ALA A 206 15.93 -2.69 3.97
CA ALA A 206 17.16 -2.53 4.75
C ALA A 206 16.95 -2.81 6.25
N PHE A 207 15.82 -2.37 6.81
CA PHE A 207 15.45 -2.63 8.21
C PHE A 207 14.90 -4.04 8.47
N SER A 208 14.67 -4.83 7.41
CA SER A 208 14.15 -6.19 7.52
C SER A 208 15.15 -7.19 8.14
N GLY A 209 16.32 -6.75 8.59
CA GLY A 209 17.21 -7.49 9.50
C GLY A 209 18.08 -8.57 8.85
N GLU A 210 17.72 -9.09 7.67
CA GLU A 210 18.45 -10.20 7.04
C GLU A 210 19.11 -9.87 5.68
N PHE A 211 18.85 -8.69 5.09
CA PHE A 211 19.52 -8.29 3.85
C PHE A 211 21.05 -8.29 4.00
N THR A 212 21.55 -7.98 5.20
CA THR A 212 22.99 -8.04 5.56
C THR A 212 23.53 -9.46 5.76
N HIS A 213 22.69 -10.46 6.06
CA HIS A 213 23.11 -11.85 6.28
C HIS A 213 23.12 -12.67 4.98
N VAL A 214 22.16 -12.45 4.07
CA VAL A 214 22.10 -13.14 2.77
C VAL A 214 23.34 -12.85 1.91
N PHE A 215 23.86 -11.62 1.91
CA PHE A 215 25.10 -11.29 1.19
C PHE A 215 26.39 -11.77 1.89
N ARG A 216 26.34 -12.09 3.19
CA ARG A 216 27.50 -12.60 3.94
C ARG A 216 27.77 -14.09 3.71
N HIS A 217 26.79 -14.85 3.24
CA HIS A 217 26.94 -16.28 2.90
C HIS A 217 27.12 -16.53 1.40
N ALA A 218 27.11 -15.47 0.58
CA ALA A 218 27.33 -15.53 -0.87
C ALA A 218 28.77 -15.15 -1.29
N THR A 219 29.67 -14.92 -0.33
CA THR A 219 31.12 -14.67 -0.49
C THR A 219 31.90 -15.70 0.31
#